data_AF-A0A8B9GWU6-F1
#
_entry.id   AF-A0A8B9GWU6-F1
#
_cell.length_a   1.000
_cell.length_b   1.000
_cell.length_c   1.000
_cell.angle_alpha   90.00
_cell.angle_beta   90.00
_cell.angle_gamma   90.00
#
_symmetry.space_group_name_H-M   'P 1'
#
loop_
_entity.id
_entity.type
_entity.pdbx_description
1 polymer ?
#
loop_
_entity_poly.entity_id
_entity_poly.type
_entity_poly.pdbx_seq_one_letter_code
_entity_poly.pdbx_strand_id
1 'polypeptide(L)'
;MTTADGPSALELEEDEECWIRLEDHRMILIKTIEPSRIIPYLRQCKVLNSEDEEQIYNDPSLVVRRRKVGVLLDILQRTGLKGYVAFLESLELDYPQLYQKITGKEPSRVFSILIDTAGESGLTQFLMNEVTRLQNALQDERRSRLEAAARAAEHQDAARQLQTRECELRKQHERVQRMREEREQLWNEARRLRDENYRLMQDVTRLSEEKNGALMFNRDLQLEIERLKHSLMNAESDSKLQRKRTMTLKNAMELRPRQEMIFELQKKNDLLTAQLQELQNSSQVQIPTEHDQGSMDILNDFKKQSQAQHQDLVNSLYALRRELHDVKELRDKYREKKDELELKCSILMKDSKMYCNRMEEILKQLDEVIKERDKAITAREEYHQENCKNLQDKDRYRKQIREMGEQYDELQVQHFRTQGEVVALQTKFRKQTDLQETIGTSGESFRQSSVELKSQTSEEDFKERYDKASGISEDSQSPTSGEFNVCISITDSCPSDMKEEGFKERGFNEEDLSASYFPRTRCNFHNRRKRALRTKATVKECTIERAQCILDNTSGSDNTDTDGI
;
A
#
# COMPACT_ATOMS: atom_id res chain seq x y z
N MET A 1 21.93 127.11 17.21
CA MET A 1 22.88 126.33 18.03
C MET A 1 22.16 125.04 18.36
N THR A 2 22.68 123.90 17.96
CA THR A 2 22.00 122.60 18.05
C THR A 2 22.68 121.81 19.15
N THR A 3 21.98 121.52 20.24
CA THR A 3 22.48 120.64 21.29
C THR A 3 22.46 119.20 20.78
N ALA A 4 23.65 118.67 20.52
CA ALA A 4 23.83 117.24 20.33
C ALA A 4 24.02 116.62 21.71
N ASP A 5 22.92 116.19 22.33
CA ASP A 5 22.98 115.29 23.46
C ASP A 5 23.50 113.94 22.95
N GLY A 6 24.74 113.61 23.30
CA GLY A 6 25.23 112.23 23.22
C GLY A 6 24.60 111.40 24.34
N PRO A 7 24.52 110.06 24.19
CA PRO A 7 23.99 109.19 25.23
C PRO A 7 24.73 109.44 26.55
N SER A 8 23.99 109.53 27.64
CA SER A 8 24.55 109.72 28.96
C SER A 8 25.34 108.48 29.37
N ALA A 9 26.49 108.66 30.04
CA ALA A 9 27.32 107.53 30.46
C ALA A 9 26.55 106.50 31.31
N LEU A 10 25.55 106.96 32.06
CA LEU A 10 24.68 106.12 32.89
C LEU A 10 23.75 105.20 32.06
N GLU A 11 23.30 105.64 30.88
CA GLU A 11 22.42 104.84 30.01
C GLU A 11 23.18 103.63 29.45
N LEU A 12 24.47 103.81 29.13
CA LEU A 12 25.34 102.73 28.65
C LEU A 12 25.68 101.71 29.74
N GLU A 13 25.80 102.15 31.00
CA GLU A 13 26.04 101.25 32.14
C GLU A 13 24.80 100.38 32.46
N GLU A 14 23.59 100.92 32.35
CA GLU A 14 22.34 100.16 32.53
C GLU A 14 22.08 99.16 31.38
N ASP A 15 22.41 99.53 30.14
CA ASP A 15 22.32 98.66 28.95
C ASP A 15 23.19 97.38 29.08
N GLU A 16 24.47 97.53 29.49
CA GLU A 16 25.38 96.38 29.64
C GLU A 16 24.98 95.47 30.80
N GLU A 17 24.57 96.01 31.95
CA GLU A 17 24.20 95.19 33.11
C GLU A 17 22.96 94.32 32.85
N CYS A 18 22.03 94.78 32.02
CA CYS A 18 20.85 94.01 31.61
C CYS A 18 21.23 92.76 30.81
N TRP A 19 22.15 92.87 29.84
CA TRP A 19 22.60 91.73 29.03
C TRP A 19 23.46 90.75 29.82
N ILE A 20 24.29 91.21 30.76
CA ILE A 20 25.11 90.34 31.62
C ILE A 20 24.22 89.36 32.42
N ARG A 21 23.11 89.85 33.01
CA ARG A 21 22.14 89.02 33.75
C ARG A 21 21.43 87.97 32.87
N LEU A 22 21.38 88.19 31.56
CA LEU A 22 20.81 87.25 30.58
C LEU A 22 21.84 86.21 30.11
N GLU A 23 23.12 86.60 30.03
CA GLU A 23 24.22 85.73 29.62
C GLU A 23 24.44 84.56 30.60
N ASP A 24 24.23 84.78 31.91
CA ASP A 24 24.13 83.72 32.94
C ASP A 24 23.12 82.62 32.57
N HIS A 25 22.08 82.98 31.81
CA HIS A 25 21.01 82.10 31.37
C HIS A 25 21.17 81.60 29.93
N ARG A 26 22.23 82.00 29.20
CA ARG A 26 22.48 81.63 27.79
C ARG A 26 22.38 80.14 27.53
N MET A 27 22.91 79.32 28.42
CA MET A 27 22.91 77.85 28.26
C MET A 27 21.49 77.24 28.27
N ILE A 28 20.52 77.82 28.99
CA ILE A 28 19.13 77.35 28.96
C ILE A 28 18.34 77.98 27.80
N LEU A 29 18.59 79.24 27.47
CA LEU A 29 18.05 79.92 26.28
C LEU A 29 18.37 79.12 25.00
N ILE A 30 19.65 78.88 24.75
CA ILE A 30 20.16 78.12 23.59
C ILE A 30 19.62 76.68 23.54
N LYS A 31 19.44 76.04 24.70
CA LYS A 31 18.90 74.66 24.74
C LYS A 31 17.41 74.61 24.41
N THR A 32 16.61 75.61 24.76
CA THR A 32 15.14 75.54 24.76
C THR A 32 14.48 76.27 23.57
N ILE A 33 15.09 77.35 23.07
CA ILE A 33 14.47 78.23 22.07
C ILE A 33 14.54 77.65 20.66
N GLU A 34 13.47 77.82 19.90
CA GLU A 34 13.39 77.61 18.46
C GLU A 34 13.37 78.99 17.76
N PRO A 35 14.37 79.33 16.93
CA PRO A 35 14.41 80.64 16.26
C PRO A 35 13.16 80.95 15.44
N SER A 36 12.53 79.94 14.83
CA SER A 36 11.33 80.08 13.99
C SER A 36 10.06 80.52 14.72
N ARG A 37 10.10 80.62 16.06
CA ARG A 37 9.00 81.18 16.87
C ARG A 37 9.22 82.65 17.19
N ILE A 38 10.38 83.00 17.73
CA ILE A 38 10.67 84.36 18.23
C ILE A 38 11.14 85.35 17.15
N ILE A 39 11.81 84.90 16.09
CA ILE A 39 12.35 85.79 15.03
C ILE A 39 11.27 86.68 14.37
N PRO A 40 10.07 86.17 14.02
CA PRO A 40 8.99 87.01 13.47
C PRO A 40 8.60 88.19 14.37
N TYR A 41 8.61 88.01 15.70
CA TYR A 41 8.35 89.09 16.65
C TYR A 41 9.48 90.13 16.66
N LEU A 42 10.74 89.66 16.67
CA LEU A 42 11.94 90.48 16.74
C LEU A 42 12.16 91.33 15.47
N ARG A 43 11.83 90.78 14.28
CA ARG A 43 11.76 91.55 13.04
C ARG A 43 10.68 92.63 13.10
N GLN A 44 9.48 92.30 13.59
CA GLN A 44 8.38 93.27 13.71
C GLN A 44 8.72 94.42 14.68
N CYS A 45 9.45 94.13 15.76
CA CYS A 45 9.99 95.12 16.71
C CYS A 45 11.17 95.95 16.17
N LYS A 46 11.66 95.65 14.96
CA LYS A 46 12.82 96.31 14.34
C LYS A 46 14.06 96.26 15.26
N VAL A 47 14.34 95.08 15.80
CA VAL A 47 15.59 94.74 16.53
C VAL A 47 16.41 93.66 15.81
N LEU A 48 15.89 93.16 14.68
CA LEU A 48 16.51 92.18 13.81
C LEU A 48 16.16 92.56 12.36
N ASN A 49 17.15 92.63 11.45
CA ASN A 49 16.91 93.07 10.08
C ASN A 49 16.53 91.91 9.14
N SER A 50 16.34 92.22 7.86
CA SER A 50 16.09 91.21 6.83
C SER A 50 17.28 90.25 6.67
N GLU A 51 18.49 90.81 6.60
CA GLU A 51 19.76 90.10 6.42
C GLU A 51 20.13 89.25 7.63
N ASP A 52 19.92 89.75 8.86
CA ASP A 52 20.19 89.01 10.09
C ASP A 52 19.33 87.73 10.19
N GLU A 53 18.04 87.83 9.87
CA GLU A 53 17.14 86.67 9.81
C GLU A 53 17.58 85.67 8.73
N GLU A 54 17.96 86.15 7.54
CA GLU A 54 18.43 85.29 6.46
C GLU A 54 19.72 84.56 6.86
N GLN A 55 20.67 85.23 7.52
CA GLN A 55 21.86 84.59 8.09
C GLN A 55 21.46 83.48 9.07
N ILE A 56 20.57 83.75 10.02
CA ILE A 56 20.18 82.77 11.05
C ILE A 56 19.45 81.56 10.45
N TYR A 57 18.63 81.73 9.39
CA TYR A 57 17.96 80.61 8.74
C TYR A 57 18.82 79.87 7.70
N ASN A 58 19.59 80.57 6.88
CA ASN A 58 20.17 80.02 5.65
C ASN A 58 21.69 79.79 5.70
N ASP A 59 22.42 80.31 6.69
CA ASP A 59 23.87 80.06 6.82
C ASP A 59 24.18 78.56 7.02
N PRO A 60 24.91 77.91 6.08
CA PRO A 60 25.33 76.52 6.22
C PRO A 60 26.23 76.23 7.44
N SER A 61 26.85 77.24 8.06
CA SER A 61 27.63 77.09 9.29
C SER A 61 26.76 76.80 10.54
N LEU A 62 25.48 77.19 10.47
CA LEU A 62 24.53 77.19 11.59
C LEU A 62 23.53 76.02 11.57
N VAL A 63 23.84 74.89 10.92
CA VAL A 63 22.96 73.69 10.83
C VAL A 63 22.30 73.31 12.16
N VAL A 64 23.03 73.44 13.28
CA VAL A 64 22.54 73.11 14.61
C VAL A 64 21.76 74.28 15.20
N ARG A 65 20.46 74.11 15.47
CA ARG A 65 19.56 75.08 16.15
C ARG A 65 20.21 75.85 17.30
N ARG A 66 20.99 75.17 18.15
CA ARG A 66 21.69 75.80 19.28
C ARG A 66 22.65 76.92 18.84
N ARG A 67 23.33 76.78 17.70
CA ARG A 67 24.18 77.83 17.13
C ARG A 67 23.34 78.99 16.59
N LYS A 68 22.21 78.70 15.94
CA LYS A 68 21.24 79.72 15.48
C LYS A 68 20.74 80.61 16.61
N VAL A 69 20.36 80.02 17.75
CA VAL A 69 19.95 80.79 18.95
C VAL A 69 21.14 81.58 19.54
N GLY A 70 22.35 81.02 19.55
CA GLY A 70 23.54 81.74 20.00
C GLY A 70 23.81 83.00 19.18
N VAL A 71 23.88 82.86 17.85
CA VAL A 71 24.09 83.99 16.93
C VAL A 71 22.94 85.01 17.02
N LEU A 72 21.70 84.56 17.19
CA LEU A 72 20.57 85.47 17.42
C LEU A 72 20.74 86.31 18.71
N LEU A 73 21.19 85.71 19.82
CA LEU A 73 21.50 86.46 21.05
C LEU A 73 22.62 87.49 20.81
N ASP A 74 23.68 87.08 20.11
CA ASP A 74 24.85 87.94 19.82
C ASP A 74 24.50 89.12 18.88
N ILE A 75 23.53 88.94 17.98
CA ILE A 75 22.98 90.02 17.14
C ILE A 75 22.10 90.95 17.98
N LEU A 76 21.19 90.42 18.80
CA LEU A 76 20.29 91.23 19.63
C LEU A 76 21.05 92.06 20.68
N GLN A 77 22.14 91.54 21.25
CA GLN A 77 23.00 92.27 22.19
C GLN A 77 23.53 93.58 21.59
N ARG A 78 23.81 93.60 20.28
CA ARG A 78 24.26 94.80 19.55
C ARG A 78 23.18 95.87 19.35
N THR A 79 21.95 95.61 19.82
CA THR A 79 20.81 96.55 19.77
C THR A 79 20.38 97.06 21.16
N GLY A 80 21.23 96.87 22.18
CA GLY A 80 21.09 97.49 23.50
C GLY A 80 19.85 97.04 24.28
N LEU A 81 19.35 97.91 25.16
CA LEU A 81 18.16 97.69 25.97
C LEU A 81 16.90 97.45 25.11
N LYS A 82 16.81 98.07 23.92
CA LYS A 82 15.69 97.82 22.99
C LYS A 82 15.66 96.35 22.55
N GLY A 83 16.82 95.78 22.21
CA GLY A 83 16.97 94.35 21.91
C GLY A 83 16.64 93.46 23.10
N TYR A 84 17.09 93.86 24.29
CA TYR A 84 16.86 93.12 25.54
C TYR A 84 15.36 93.01 25.88
N VAL A 85 14.64 94.14 25.85
CA VAL A 85 13.20 94.16 26.14
C VAL A 85 12.42 93.40 25.06
N ALA A 86 12.67 93.64 23.77
CA ALA A 86 12.00 92.92 22.69
C ALA A 86 12.26 91.39 22.74
N PHE A 87 13.46 90.98 23.18
CA PHE A 87 13.77 89.57 23.40
C PHE A 87 12.97 89.00 24.57
N LEU A 88 12.92 89.69 25.71
CA LEU A 88 12.12 89.26 26.86
C LEU A 88 10.62 89.18 26.53
N GLU A 89 10.06 90.16 25.82
CA GLU A 89 8.67 90.13 25.33
C GLU A 89 8.40 88.90 24.44
N SER A 90 9.35 88.54 23.56
CA SER A 90 9.24 87.31 22.75
C SER A 90 9.21 86.03 23.59
N LEU A 91 9.89 86.02 24.74
CA LEU A 91 9.84 84.90 25.69
C LEU A 91 8.55 84.88 26.51
N GLU A 92 7.98 86.04 26.89
CA GLU A 92 6.67 86.11 27.55
C GLU A 92 5.53 85.56 26.67
N LEU A 93 5.67 85.72 25.35
CA LEU A 93 4.75 85.20 24.34
C LEU A 93 4.95 83.69 24.10
N ASP A 94 6.10 83.27 23.57
CA ASP A 94 6.30 81.89 23.09
C ASP A 94 6.82 80.91 24.14
N TYR A 95 7.49 81.40 25.20
CA TYR A 95 8.20 80.58 26.19
C TYR A 95 7.97 81.05 27.64
N PRO A 96 6.72 81.21 28.11
CA PRO A 96 6.41 81.83 29.41
C PRO A 96 7.12 81.16 30.61
N GLN A 97 7.29 79.83 30.59
CA GLN A 97 8.03 79.08 31.62
C GLN A 97 9.55 79.34 31.59
N LEU A 98 10.11 79.70 30.43
CA LEU A 98 11.52 80.07 30.29
C LEU A 98 11.74 81.51 30.75
N TYR A 99 10.83 82.43 30.40
CA TYR A 99 10.84 83.80 30.91
C TYR A 99 10.80 83.82 32.45
N GLN A 100 9.80 83.18 33.05
CA GLN A 100 9.59 83.16 34.51
C GLN A 100 10.82 82.63 35.25
N LYS A 101 11.52 81.66 34.65
CA LYS A 101 12.75 81.05 35.19
C LYS A 101 14.00 81.95 35.08
N ILE A 102 13.99 82.94 34.20
CA ILE A 102 15.15 83.82 33.92
C ILE A 102 14.98 85.18 34.60
N THR A 103 13.76 85.75 34.59
CA THR A 103 13.47 87.06 35.18
C THR A 103 12.97 86.98 36.62
N GLY A 104 12.51 85.81 37.07
CA GLY A 104 11.82 85.63 38.35
C GLY A 104 10.44 86.27 38.42
N LYS A 105 9.89 86.75 37.29
CA LYS A 105 8.61 87.47 37.19
C LYS A 105 7.55 86.64 36.47
N GLU A 106 6.29 86.86 36.79
CA GLU A 106 5.18 86.32 35.99
C GLU A 106 5.16 86.96 34.60
N PRO A 107 4.93 86.19 33.52
CA PRO A 107 4.77 86.73 32.17
C PRO A 107 3.57 87.68 32.09
N SER A 108 3.86 88.96 31.86
CA SER A 108 2.91 90.07 31.75
C SER A 108 2.27 90.18 30.36
N ARG A 109 2.98 89.72 29.32
CA ARG A 109 2.64 89.85 27.89
C ARG A 109 2.38 91.29 27.46
N VAL A 110 3.20 92.20 28.00
CA VAL A 110 3.30 93.57 27.50
C VAL A 110 4.05 93.56 26.16
N PHE A 111 3.60 94.39 25.23
CA PHE A 111 4.12 94.51 23.86
C PHE A 111 4.70 95.91 23.62
N SER A 112 5.48 96.41 24.57
CA SER A 112 5.93 97.80 24.63
C SER A 112 6.78 98.20 23.42
N ILE A 113 7.74 97.37 23.02
CA ILE A 113 8.60 97.67 21.85
C ILE A 113 7.80 97.55 20.55
N LEU A 114 6.85 96.61 20.46
CA LEU A 114 5.98 96.46 19.29
C LEU A 114 5.00 97.64 19.15
N ILE A 115 4.41 98.11 20.25
CA ILE A 115 3.52 99.29 20.24
C ILE A 115 4.29 100.57 19.92
N ASP A 116 5.48 100.77 20.51
CA ASP A 116 6.35 101.92 20.18
C ASP A 116 6.77 101.93 18.70
N THR A 117 7.19 100.77 18.17
CA THR A 117 7.78 100.69 16.83
C THR A 117 6.77 100.51 15.68
N ALA A 118 5.54 100.05 15.95
CA ALA A 118 4.52 99.78 14.94
C ALA A 118 3.08 100.24 15.29
N GLY A 119 2.87 100.80 16.50
CA GLY A 119 1.56 101.23 16.99
C GLY A 119 0.64 100.08 17.43
N GLU A 120 -0.44 100.44 18.14
CA GLU A 120 -1.50 99.51 18.55
C GLU A 120 -2.14 98.77 17.35
N SER A 121 -2.23 99.44 16.20
CA SER A 121 -2.66 98.85 14.93
C SER A 121 -1.69 97.77 14.43
N GLY A 122 -0.38 97.98 14.58
CA GLY A 122 0.66 97.00 14.22
C GLY A 122 0.62 95.77 15.12
N LEU A 123 0.43 95.96 16.43
CA LEU A 123 0.18 94.86 17.37
C LEU A 123 -1.09 94.07 17.00
N THR A 124 -2.19 94.77 16.70
CA THR A 124 -3.46 94.14 16.32
C THR A 124 -3.31 93.31 15.04
N GLN A 125 -2.59 93.81 14.04
CA GLN A 125 -2.30 93.08 12.81
C GLN A 125 -1.42 91.85 13.06
N PHE A 126 -0.38 91.97 13.90
CA PHE A 126 0.49 90.85 14.27
C PHE A 126 -0.31 89.72 14.95
N LEU A 127 -1.13 90.06 15.94
CA LEU A 127 -1.97 89.09 16.65
C LEU A 127 -3.02 88.44 15.74
N MET A 128 -3.63 89.19 14.82
CA MET A 128 -4.60 88.65 13.84
C MET A 128 -3.93 87.67 12.87
N ASN A 129 -2.72 87.98 12.39
CA ASN A 129 -1.93 87.09 11.54
C ASN A 129 -1.55 85.81 12.30
N GLU A 130 -1.16 85.91 13.57
CA GLU A 130 -0.79 84.76 14.40
C GLU A 130 -1.98 83.86 14.72
N VAL A 131 -3.15 84.43 15.06
CA VAL A 131 -4.39 83.66 15.22
C VAL A 131 -4.75 82.94 13.93
N THR A 132 -4.62 83.60 12.77
CA THR A 132 -4.86 82.97 11.45
C THR A 132 -3.87 81.84 11.17
N ARG A 133 -2.59 82.02 11.49
CA ARG A 133 -1.54 80.99 11.36
C ARG A 133 -1.86 79.74 12.21
N LEU A 134 -2.23 79.95 13.47
CA LEU A 134 -2.58 78.86 14.40
C LEU A 134 -3.89 78.15 14.00
N GLN A 135 -4.87 78.89 13.47
CA GLN A 135 -6.10 78.30 12.91
C GLN A 135 -5.80 77.41 11.71
N ASN A 136 -4.97 77.88 10.76
CA ASN A 136 -4.56 77.09 9.59
C ASN A 136 -3.78 75.83 10.00
N ALA A 137 -2.78 75.97 10.88
CA ALA A 137 -2.01 74.84 11.40
C ALA A 137 -2.90 73.78 12.10
N LEU A 138 -3.92 74.21 12.84
CA LEU A 138 -4.91 73.32 13.45
C LEU A 138 -5.81 72.63 12.41
N GLN A 139 -6.16 73.29 11.31
CA GLN A 139 -6.90 72.67 10.21
C GLN A 139 -6.05 71.66 9.43
N ASP A 140 -4.79 71.97 9.17
CA ASP A 140 -3.88 71.07 8.45
C ASP A 140 -3.51 69.83 9.29
N GLU A 141 -3.29 69.97 10.61
CA GLU A 141 -3.11 68.84 11.53
C GLU A 141 -4.38 67.97 11.61
N ARG A 142 -5.58 68.57 11.57
CA ARG A 142 -6.85 67.81 11.47
C ARG A 142 -6.94 67.05 10.14
N ARG A 143 -6.58 67.66 9.01
CA ARG A 143 -6.58 67.02 7.68
C ARG A 143 -5.58 65.86 7.64
N SER A 144 -4.34 66.09 8.07
CA SER A 144 -3.28 65.09 8.20
C SER A 144 -3.71 63.88 9.05
N ARG A 145 -4.41 64.13 10.17
CA ARG A 145 -4.97 63.07 11.03
C ARG A 145 -6.05 62.24 10.34
N LEU A 146 -6.95 62.87 9.58
CA LEU A 146 -7.98 62.18 8.81
C LEU A 146 -7.35 61.34 7.68
N GLU A 147 -6.39 61.91 6.94
CA GLU A 147 -5.63 61.19 5.90
C GLU A 147 -4.82 60.01 6.46
N ALA A 148 -4.28 60.13 7.68
CA ALA A 148 -3.61 59.03 8.37
C ALA A 148 -4.59 57.94 8.82
N ALA A 149 -5.77 58.32 9.34
CA ALA A 149 -6.81 57.39 9.73
C ALA A 149 -7.39 56.61 8.53
N ALA A 150 -7.64 57.29 7.41
CA ALA A 150 -8.08 56.67 6.16
C ALA A 150 -7.07 55.63 5.65
N ARG A 151 -5.78 56.00 5.56
CA ARG A 151 -4.70 55.05 5.17
C ARG A 151 -4.60 53.86 6.13
N ALA A 152 -4.74 54.07 7.44
CA ALA A 152 -4.75 52.99 8.42
C ALA A 152 -5.94 52.03 8.21
N ALA A 153 -7.13 52.55 7.89
CA ALA A 153 -8.30 51.73 7.56
C ALA A 153 -8.11 50.94 6.25
N GLU A 154 -7.55 51.56 5.20
CA GLU A 154 -7.22 50.87 3.95
C GLU A 154 -6.22 49.73 4.16
N HIS A 155 -5.14 49.96 4.92
CA HIS A 155 -4.17 48.91 5.26
C HIS A 155 -4.81 47.78 6.07
N GLN A 156 -5.75 48.09 6.98
CA GLN A 156 -6.45 47.07 7.77
C GLN A 156 -7.40 46.22 6.90
N ASP A 157 -8.11 46.83 5.96
CA ASP A 157 -8.99 46.10 5.02
C ASP A 157 -8.19 45.29 4.00
N ALA A 158 -7.05 45.79 3.52
CA ALA A 158 -6.12 45.01 2.70
C ALA A 158 -5.58 43.79 3.48
N ALA A 159 -5.23 43.96 4.77
CA ALA A 159 -4.80 42.85 5.62
C ALA A 159 -5.89 41.78 5.79
N ARG A 160 -7.16 42.17 5.97
CA ARG A 160 -8.31 41.23 6.01
C ARG A 160 -8.45 40.44 4.69
N GLN A 161 -8.33 41.10 3.55
CA GLN A 161 -8.41 40.45 2.22
C GLN A 161 -7.22 39.52 1.93
N LEU A 162 -6.04 39.83 2.46
CA LEU A 162 -4.89 38.91 2.40
C LEU A 162 -5.10 37.70 3.32
N GLN A 163 -5.65 37.89 4.51
CA GLN A 163 -5.93 36.81 5.46
C GLN A 163 -6.95 35.80 4.92
N THR A 164 -8.04 36.23 4.29
CA THR A 164 -9.00 35.29 3.68
C THR A 164 -8.36 34.48 2.55
N ARG A 165 -7.58 35.12 1.68
CA ARG A 165 -6.81 34.44 0.61
C ARG A 165 -5.77 33.47 1.18
N GLU A 166 -5.12 33.79 2.30
CA GLU A 166 -4.19 32.87 2.98
C GLU A 166 -4.92 31.64 3.55
N CYS A 167 -6.13 31.82 4.10
CA CYS A 167 -6.98 30.71 4.54
C CYS A 167 -7.43 29.82 3.38
N GLU A 168 -7.88 30.40 2.27
CA GLU A 168 -8.23 29.66 1.04
C GLU A 168 -7.02 28.86 0.50
N LEU A 169 -5.86 29.51 0.33
CA LEU A 169 -4.64 28.88 -0.17
C LEU A 169 -4.14 27.77 0.76
N ARG A 170 -4.21 27.96 2.09
CA ARG A 170 -3.88 26.92 3.07
C ARG A 170 -4.79 25.71 2.91
N LYS A 171 -6.10 25.89 2.72
CA LYS A 171 -7.04 24.77 2.51
C LYS A 171 -6.78 24.02 1.19
N GLN A 172 -6.45 24.72 0.11
CA GLN A 172 -6.04 24.06 -1.14
C GLN A 172 -4.71 23.30 -0.96
N HIS A 173 -3.75 23.85 -0.21
CA HIS A 173 -2.50 23.16 0.11
C HIS A 173 -2.74 21.87 0.92
N GLU A 174 -3.55 21.93 1.98
CA GLU A 174 -3.96 20.76 2.77
C GLU A 174 -4.65 19.68 1.92
N ARG A 175 -5.48 20.06 0.94
CA ARG A 175 -6.11 19.12 -0.01
C ARG A 175 -5.07 18.45 -0.92
N VAL A 176 -4.13 19.22 -1.47
CA VAL A 176 -3.04 18.70 -2.33
C VAL A 176 -2.08 17.81 -1.53
N GLN A 177 -1.82 18.13 -0.26
CA GLN A 177 -1.01 17.30 0.62
C GLN A 177 -1.68 15.94 0.89
N ARG A 178 -2.96 15.92 1.30
CA ARG A 178 -3.72 14.68 1.52
C ARG A 178 -3.66 13.74 0.31
N MET A 179 -3.89 14.24 -0.90
CA MET A 179 -3.81 13.41 -2.12
C MET A 179 -2.39 12.91 -2.43
N ARG A 180 -1.33 13.62 -2.01
CA ARG A 180 0.06 13.12 -2.14
C ARG A 180 0.33 11.98 -1.16
N GLU A 181 -0.13 12.11 0.08
CA GLU A 181 0.00 11.11 1.13
C GLU A 181 -0.78 9.83 0.79
N GLU A 182 -2.03 9.94 0.32
CA GLU A 182 -2.83 8.80 -0.18
C GLU A 182 -2.13 8.09 -1.35
N ARG A 183 -1.60 8.83 -2.32
CA ARG A 183 -0.84 8.29 -3.45
C ARG A 183 0.43 7.56 -3.00
N GLU A 184 1.12 8.07 -1.99
CA GLU A 184 2.32 7.45 -1.43
C GLU A 184 2.01 6.18 -0.62
N GLN A 185 0.93 6.18 0.16
CA GLN A 185 0.41 4.98 0.82
C GLN A 185 0.06 3.89 -0.20
N LEU A 186 -0.66 4.23 -1.27
CA LEU A 186 -1.00 3.31 -2.37
C LEU A 186 0.25 2.78 -3.11
N TRP A 187 1.27 3.62 -3.30
CA TRP A 187 2.54 3.20 -3.92
C TRP A 187 3.33 2.23 -3.03
N ASN A 188 3.39 2.51 -1.72
CA ASN A 188 4.03 1.62 -0.74
C ASN A 188 3.30 0.28 -0.60
N GLU A 189 1.96 0.27 -0.64
CA GLU A 189 1.16 -0.97 -0.65
C GLU A 189 1.36 -1.75 -1.96
N ALA A 190 1.37 -1.08 -3.12
CA ALA A 190 1.67 -1.71 -4.41
C ALA A 190 3.11 -2.26 -4.50
N ARG A 191 4.05 -1.71 -3.72
CA ARG A 191 5.39 -2.27 -3.53
C ARG A 191 5.35 -3.50 -2.62
N ARG A 192 4.69 -3.42 -1.45
CA ARG A 192 4.55 -4.54 -0.50
C ARG A 192 3.93 -5.78 -1.17
N LEU A 193 2.83 -5.59 -1.90
CA LEU A 193 2.15 -6.67 -2.63
C LEU A 193 3.02 -7.28 -3.74
N ARG A 194 3.92 -6.50 -4.35
CA ARG A 194 4.89 -7.00 -5.33
C ARG A 194 5.97 -7.85 -4.67
N ASP A 195 6.51 -7.40 -3.55
CA ASP A 195 7.53 -8.12 -2.78
C ASP A 195 6.95 -9.42 -2.19
N GLU A 196 5.69 -9.41 -1.74
CA GLU A 196 4.94 -10.60 -1.33
C GLU A 196 4.67 -11.56 -2.50
N ASN A 197 4.34 -11.05 -3.69
CA ASN A 197 4.19 -11.87 -4.90
C ASN A 197 5.50 -12.58 -5.29
N TYR A 198 6.65 -11.88 -5.21
CA TYR A 198 7.96 -12.50 -5.45
C TYR A 198 8.32 -13.56 -4.40
N ARG A 199 7.98 -13.37 -3.12
CA ARG A 199 8.15 -14.41 -2.08
C ARG A 199 7.32 -15.64 -2.39
N LEU A 200 6.03 -15.48 -2.69
CA LEU A 200 5.15 -16.59 -3.08
C LEU A 200 5.64 -17.32 -4.33
N MET A 201 6.21 -16.60 -5.30
CA MET A 201 6.84 -17.21 -6.49
C MET A 201 8.07 -18.05 -6.13
N GLN A 202 8.90 -17.60 -5.17
CA GLN A 202 10.04 -18.36 -4.67
C GLN A 202 9.58 -19.60 -3.90
N ASP A 203 8.60 -19.50 -3.00
CA ASP A 203 8.03 -20.63 -2.26
C ASP A 203 7.40 -21.68 -3.20
N VAL A 204 6.63 -21.26 -4.20
CA VAL A 204 6.06 -22.16 -5.22
C VAL A 204 7.15 -22.84 -6.04
N THR A 205 8.25 -22.15 -6.34
CA THR A 205 9.40 -22.74 -7.04
C THR A 205 10.08 -23.80 -6.17
N ARG A 206 10.39 -23.48 -4.91
CA ARG A 206 11.02 -24.40 -3.95
C ARG A 206 10.14 -25.64 -3.72
N LEU A 207 8.85 -25.47 -3.45
CA LEU A 207 7.90 -26.58 -3.26
C LEU A 207 7.76 -27.44 -4.54
N SER A 208 7.86 -26.84 -5.73
CA SER A 208 7.89 -27.58 -6.99
C SER A 208 9.15 -28.43 -7.11
N GLU A 209 10.32 -27.89 -6.74
CA GLU A 209 11.60 -28.60 -6.73
C GLU A 209 11.63 -29.74 -5.69
N GLU A 210 11.20 -29.48 -4.45
CA GLU A 210 11.03 -30.48 -3.38
C GLU A 210 10.12 -31.63 -3.82
N LYS A 211 8.94 -31.31 -4.38
CA LYS A 211 7.98 -32.30 -4.92
C LYS A 211 8.57 -33.09 -6.09
N ASN A 212 9.35 -32.46 -6.97
CA ASN A 212 10.02 -33.17 -8.06
C ASN A 212 11.12 -34.10 -7.53
N GLY A 213 11.87 -33.70 -6.50
CA GLY A 213 12.84 -34.55 -5.81
C GLY A 213 12.18 -35.77 -5.15
N ALA A 214 11.05 -35.58 -4.48
CA ALA A 214 10.26 -36.68 -3.90
C ALA A 214 9.72 -37.65 -4.96
N LEU A 215 9.31 -37.15 -6.14
CA LEU A 215 8.89 -37.98 -7.27
C LEU A 215 10.05 -38.79 -7.87
N MET A 216 11.25 -38.20 -7.99
CA MET A 216 12.45 -38.92 -8.42
C MET A 216 12.81 -40.04 -7.43
N PHE A 217 12.87 -39.73 -6.13
CA PHE A 217 13.15 -40.72 -5.09
C PHE A 217 12.10 -41.85 -5.06
N ASN A 218 10.82 -41.54 -5.25
CA ASN A 218 9.78 -42.56 -5.38
C ASN A 218 10.00 -43.44 -6.63
N ARG A 219 10.44 -42.86 -7.75
CA ARG A 219 10.76 -43.62 -8.96
C ARG A 219 11.96 -44.54 -8.77
N ASP A 220 12.99 -44.09 -8.06
CA ASP A 220 14.17 -44.91 -7.75
C ASP A 220 13.80 -46.08 -6.82
N LEU A 221 12.96 -45.84 -5.81
CA LEU A 221 12.39 -46.90 -4.96
C LEU A 221 11.55 -47.91 -5.76
N GLN A 222 10.74 -47.47 -6.73
CA GLN A 222 10.03 -48.39 -7.63
C GLN A 222 10.99 -49.27 -8.43
N LEU A 223 12.09 -48.70 -8.96
CA LEU A 223 13.09 -49.44 -9.73
C LEU A 223 13.79 -50.51 -8.88
N GLU A 224 14.15 -50.19 -7.64
CA GLU A 224 14.75 -51.17 -6.72
C GLU A 224 13.73 -52.22 -6.25
N ILE A 225 12.46 -51.86 -6.06
CA ILE A 225 11.37 -52.84 -5.81
C ILE A 225 11.24 -53.82 -6.98
N GLU A 226 11.24 -53.37 -8.24
CA GLU A 226 11.21 -54.26 -9.39
C GLU A 226 12.49 -55.13 -9.49
N ARG A 227 13.67 -54.57 -9.17
CA ARG A 227 14.92 -55.34 -9.12
C ARG A 227 14.86 -56.45 -8.06
N LEU A 228 14.36 -56.14 -6.87
CA LEU A 228 14.19 -57.10 -5.78
C LEU A 228 13.15 -58.19 -6.12
N LYS A 229 12.05 -57.84 -6.82
CA LYS A 229 11.09 -58.83 -7.35
C LYS A 229 11.75 -59.81 -8.34
N HIS A 230 12.57 -59.31 -9.27
CA HIS A 230 13.30 -60.18 -10.21
C HIS A 230 14.33 -61.06 -9.48
N SER A 231 15.03 -60.51 -8.48
CA SER A 231 15.96 -61.28 -7.65
C SER A 231 15.27 -62.40 -6.87
N LEU A 232 14.10 -62.10 -6.26
CA LEU A 232 13.27 -63.08 -5.57
C LEU A 232 12.74 -64.16 -6.53
N MET A 233 12.26 -63.78 -7.72
CA MET A 233 11.78 -64.71 -8.74
C MET A 233 12.88 -65.69 -9.18
N ASN A 234 14.11 -65.20 -9.34
CA ASN A 234 15.27 -66.04 -9.64
C ASN A 234 15.58 -67.00 -8.49
N ALA A 235 15.69 -66.51 -7.25
CA ALA A 235 15.96 -67.34 -6.07
C ALA A 235 14.86 -68.40 -5.82
N GLU A 236 13.60 -68.06 -6.09
CA GLU A 236 12.50 -69.02 -6.10
C GLU A 236 12.65 -70.08 -7.19
N SER A 237 13.04 -69.70 -8.41
CA SER A 237 13.20 -70.63 -9.53
C SER A 237 14.35 -71.61 -9.28
N ASP A 238 15.47 -71.12 -8.72
CA ASP A 238 16.57 -71.95 -8.23
C ASP A 238 16.13 -72.86 -7.08
N SER A 239 15.38 -72.36 -6.09
CA SER A 239 14.84 -73.20 -5.02
C SER A 239 13.92 -74.31 -5.57
N LYS A 240 13.08 -74.00 -6.55
CA LYS A 240 12.21 -74.97 -7.25
C LYS A 240 13.03 -75.99 -8.04
N LEU A 241 14.12 -75.57 -8.71
CA LEU A 241 15.03 -76.45 -9.44
C LEU A 241 15.82 -77.37 -8.50
N GLN A 242 16.35 -76.86 -7.40
CA GLN A 242 17.07 -77.66 -6.41
C GLN A 242 16.14 -78.66 -5.72
N ARG A 243 14.91 -78.27 -5.33
CA ARG A 243 13.90 -79.21 -4.80
C ARG A 243 13.59 -80.34 -5.79
N LYS A 244 13.48 -80.05 -7.09
CA LYS A 244 13.33 -81.08 -8.14
C LYS A 244 14.54 -82.02 -8.17
N ARG A 245 15.77 -81.49 -8.18
CA ARG A 245 17.01 -82.31 -8.13
C ARG A 245 17.08 -83.18 -6.87
N THR A 246 16.76 -82.64 -5.70
CA THR A 246 16.72 -83.40 -4.43
C THR A 246 15.68 -84.51 -4.48
N MET A 247 14.50 -84.29 -5.06
CA MET A 247 13.50 -85.34 -5.23
C MET A 247 13.92 -86.40 -6.25
N THR A 248 14.54 -86.02 -7.37
CA THR A 248 15.11 -87.01 -8.32
C THR A 248 16.17 -87.88 -7.65
N LEU A 249 17.03 -87.28 -6.81
CA LEU A 249 18.04 -88.01 -6.01
C LEU A 249 17.39 -88.92 -4.96
N LYS A 250 16.36 -88.45 -4.24
CA LYS A 250 15.61 -89.27 -3.26
C LYS A 250 14.94 -90.47 -3.94
N ASN A 251 14.27 -90.25 -5.07
CA ASN A 251 13.64 -91.32 -5.84
C ASN A 251 14.67 -92.32 -6.37
N ALA A 252 15.84 -91.86 -6.82
CA ALA A 252 16.95 -92.74 -7.23
C ALA A 252 17.60 -93.51 -6.05
N MET A 253 17.51 -92.99 -4.82
CA MET A 253 17.89 -93.72 -3.62
C MET A 253 16.84 -94.77 -3.22
N GLU A 254 15.55 -94.47 -3.39
CA GLU A 254 14.43 -95.39 -3.10
C GLU A 254 14.29 -96.51 -4.13
N LEU A 255 14.67 -96.25 -5.39
CA LEU A 255 14.77 -97.25 -6.46
C LEU A 255 16.04 -98.11 -6.40
N ARG A 256 16.95 -97.87 -5.44
CA ARG A 256 18.10 -98.74 -5.21
C ARG A 256 17.62 -100.08 -4.64
N PRO A 257 18.08 -101.24 -5.15
CA PRO A 257 17.81 -102.52 -4.50
C PRO A 257 18.25 -102.47 -3.03
N ARG A 258 17.37 -102.87 -2.11
CA ARG A 258 17.66 -102.83 -0.67
C ARG A 258 18.89 -103.68 -0.38
N GLN A 259 19.76 -103.21 0.52
CA GLN A 259 21.01 -103.89 0.86
C GLN A 259 20.77 -105.36 1.29
N GLU A 260 19.67 -105.60 2.01
CA GLU A 260 19.15 -106.91 2.41
C GLU A 260 18.86 -107.82 1.21
N MET A 261 18.24 -107.30 0.15
CA MET A 261 17.91 -108.05 -1.06
C MET A 261 19.16 -108.37 -1.90
N ILE A 262 20.14 -107.47 -1.94
CA ILE A 262 21.46 -107.74 -2.56
C ILE A 262 22.16 -108.87 -1.78
N PHE A 263 22.16 -108.81 -0.45
CA PHE A 263 22.76 -109.82 0.42
C PHE A 263 22.04 -111.18 0.33
N GLU A 264 20.71 -111.19 0.23
CA GLU A 264 19.94 -112.40 -0.08
C GLU A 264 20.29 -112.98 -1.44
N LEU A 265 20.48 -112.15 -2.48
CA LEU A 265 20.84 -112.63 -3.82
C LEU A 265 22.26 -113.20 -3.85
N GLN A 266 23.20 -112.66 -3.07
CA GLN A 266 24.50 -113.29 -2.85
C GLN A 266 24.34 -114.65 -2.15
N LYS A 267 23.65 -114.70 -1.00
CA LYS A 267 23.39 -115.97 -0.27
C LYS A 267 22.66 -117.02 -1.13
N LYS A 268 21.79 -116.60 -2.05
CA LYS A 268 21.11 -117.49 -3.01
C LYS A 268 22.05 -117.95 -4.13
N ASN A 269 23.03 -117.16 -4.53
CA ASN A 269 24.08 -117.57 -5.46
C ASN A 269 25.03 -118.61 -4.81
N ASP A 270 25.43 -118.38 -3.56
CA ASP A 270 26.20 -119.33 -2.76
C ASP A 270 25.44 -120.66 -2.59
N LEU A 271 24.14 -120.59 -2.28
CA LEU A 271 23.28 -121.77 -2.14
C LEU A 271 23.05 -122.51 -3.46
N LEU A 272 22.87 -121.81 -4.58
CA LEU A 272 22.77 -122.44 -5.91
C LEU A 272 24.11 -123.07 -6.33
N THR A 273 25.23 -122.49 -5.94
CA THR A 273 26.57 -123.07 -6.15
C THR A 273 26.74 -124.38 -5.36
N ALA A 274 26.20 -124.45 -4.14
CA ALA A 274 26.14 -125.70 -3.36
C ALA A 274 25.15 -126.73 -3.94
N GLN A 275 23.97 -126.32 -4.39
CA GLN A 275 22.98 -127.21 -5.00
C GLN A 275 23.44 -127.79 -6.35
N LEU A 276 24.32 -127.10 -7.08
CA LEU A 276 25.03 -127.64 -8.26
C LEU A 276 26.08 -128.70 -7.90
N GLN A 277 26.45 -128.87 -6.63
CA GLN A 277 27.29 -129.97 -6.16
C GLN A 277 26.48 -131.13 -5.54
N GLU A 278 25.34 -130.85 -4.89
CA GLU A 278 24.51 -131.89 -4.27
C GLU A 278 23.60 -132.65 -5.25
N LEU A 279 23.22 -132.08 -6.40
CA LEU A 279 22.36 -132.76 -7.39
C LEU A 279 23.07 -133.81 -8.26
N GLN A 280 24.27 -134.26 -7.84
CA GLN A 280 24.96 -135.43 -8.39
C GLN A 280 24.69 -136.69 -7.55
N ASN A 281 23.41 -137.10 -7.31
CA ASN A 281 23.03 -138.50 -6.97
C ASN A 281 21.49 -138.81 -6.93
N SER A 282 21.06 -139.76 -7.77
CA SER A 282 20.01 -140.80 -7.58
C SER A 282 18.57 -140.51 -7.02
N SER A 283 17.59 -140.52 -7.95
CA SER A 283 16.48 -141.52 -8.10
C SER A 283 15.30 -141.77 -7.10
N GLN A 284 14.08 -141.43 -7.57
CA GLN A 284 13.00 -142.37 -8.03
C GLN A 284 11.81 -142.83 -7.10
N VAL A 285 10.68 -143.24 -7.75
CA VAL A 285 9.46 -144.01 -7.29
C VAL A 285 8.26 -143.17 -6.75
N GLN A 286 7.23 -142.84 -7.58
CA GLN A 286 5.87 -143.46 -7.80
C GLN A 286 4.80 -143.16 -6.69
N ILE A 287 3.52 -142.74 -6.93
CA ILE A 287 2.40 -143.12 -7.87
C ILE A 287 1.70 -144.44 -7.44
N PRO A 288 0.36 -144.70 -7.59
CA PRO A 288 -0.81 -143.92 -8.06
C PRO A 288 -1.76 -143.45 -6.89
N THR A 289 -3.11 -143.56 -6.75
CA THR A 289 -4.29 -144.21 -7.43
C THR A 289 -5.64 -143.62 -6.89
N GLU A 290 -6.86 -144.10 -7.24
CA GLU A 290 -7.68 -143.79 -8.44
C GLU A 290 -9.18 -144.24 -8.28
N HIS A 291 -10.16 -143.51 -8.86
CA HIS A 291 -11.54 -143.98 -9.27
C HIS A 291 -12.57 -144.44 -8.18
N ASP A 292 -13.91 -144.57 -8.39
CA ASP A 292 -14.85 -144.26 -9.50
C ASP A 292 -16.31 -144.07 -8.98
N GLN A 293 -17.28 -143.80 -9.87
CA GLN A 293 -18.42 -144.67 -10.21
C GLN A 293 -19.73 -143.91 -10.48
N GLY A 294 -19.90 -143.40 -11.70
CA GLY A 294 -21.18 -142.82 -12.16
C GLY A 294 -22.19 -143.87 -12.62
N SER A 295 -23.45 -143.78 -12.16
CA SER A 295 -24.57 -144.52 -12.76
C SER A 295 -25.95 -143.90 -12.44
N MET A 296 -26.24 -142.73 -13.01
CA MET A 296 -27.60 -142.12 -12.99
C MET A 296 -27.91 -141.26 -14.23
N ASP A 297 -26.98 -141.09 -15.17
CA ASP A 297 -26.89 -139.87 -15.99
C ASP A 297 -28.07 -139.53 -16.91
N ILE A 298 -28.96 -140.45 -17.27
CA ILE A 298 -30.13 -140.10 -18.12
C ILE A 298 -31.23 -139.38 -17.31
N LEU A 299 -31.50 -139.81 -16.06
CA LEU A 299 -32.38 -139.06 -15.15
C LEU A 299 -31.62 -137.89 -14.51
N ASN A 300 -30.32 -138.07 -14.27
CA ASN A 300 -29.46 -137.00 -13.78
C ASN A 300 -29.35 -135.87 -14.80
N ASP A 301 -29.38 -136.08 -16.12
CA ASP A 301 -29.25 -134.99 -17.09
C ASP A 301 -30.51 -134.12 -17.19
N PHE A 302 -31.72 -134.70 -17.16
CA PHE A 302 -32.94 -133.90 -17.01
C PHE A 302 -32.99 -133.17 -15.67
N LYS A 303 -32.55 -133.82 -14.59
CA LYS A 303 -32.44 -133.21 -13.26
C LYS A 303 -31.39 -132.09 -13.22
N LYS A 304 -30.21 -132.29 -13.82
CA LYS A 304 -29.13 -131.30 -13.99
C LYS A 304 -29.63 -130.14 -14.84
N GLN A 305 -30.40 -130.38 -15.91
CA GLN A 305 -30.93 -129.33 -16.78
C GLN A 305 -31.97 -128.46 -16.06
N SER A 306 -32.92 -129.07 -15.35
CA SER A 306 -33.88 -128.35 -14.49
C SER A 306 -33.17 -127.64 -13.33
N GLN A 307 -32.21 -128.30 -12.67
CA GLN A 307 -31.40 -127.72 -11.59
C GLN A 307 -30.50 -126.59 -12.10
N ALA A 308 -29.98 -126.67 -13.32
CA ALA A 308 -29.24 -125.59 -13.97
C ALA A 308 -30.15 -124.41 -14.28
N GLN A 309 -31.34 -124.62 -14.87
CA GLN A 309 -32.33 -123.55 -15.08
C GLN A 309 -32.75 -122.88 -13.76
N HIS A 310 -32.93 -123.65 -12.68
CA HIS A 310 -33.17 -123.09 -11.35
C HIS A 310 -31.95 -122.38 -10.76
N GLN A 311 -30.74 -122.91 -10.96
CA GLN A 311 -29.49 -122.28 -10.51
C GLN A 311 -29.21 -120.99 -11.27
N ASP A 312 -29.48 -120.92 -12.57
CA ASP A 312 -29.34 -119.74 -13.42
C ASP A 312 -30.37 -118.68 -13.05
N LEU A 313 -31.61 -119.07 -12.77
CA LEU A 313 -32.62 -118.17 -12.21
C LEU A 313 -32.20 -117.63 -10.83
N VAL A 314 -31.61 -118.46 -9.97
CA VAL A 314 -31.06 -118.05 -8.67
C VAL A 314 -29.82 -117.15 -8.83
N ASN A 315 -28.93 -117.44 -9.76
CA ASN A 315 -27.75 -116.64 -10.10
C ASN A 315 -28.17 -115.26 -10.63
N SER A 316 -29.13 -115.22 -11.54
CA SER A 316 -29.76 -114.00 -12.06
C SER A 316 -30.42 -113.19 -10.94
N LEU A 317 -31.17 -113.84 -10.05
CA LEU A 317 -31.81 -113.22 -8.89
C LEU A 317 -30.76 -112.65 -7.90
N TYR A 318 -29.61 -113.29 -7.72
CA TYR A 318 -28.49 -112.74 -6.95
C TYR A 318 -27.77 -111.57 -7.66
N ALA A 319 -27.65 -111.60 -8.98
CA ALA A 319 -27.11 -110.48 -9.77
C ALA A 319 -28.03 -109.25 -9.67
N LEU A 320 -29.32 -109.41 -9.96
CA LEU A 320 -30.35 -108.38 -9.80
C LEU A 320 -30.41 -107.82 -8.38
N ARG A 321 -30.23 -108.65 -7.34
CA ARG A 321 -30.14 -108.18 -5.94
C ARG A 321 -28.88 -107.34 -5.66
N ARG A 322 -27.76 -107.66 -6.31
CA ARG A 322 -26.50 -106.91 -6.18
C ARG A 322 -26.60 -105.57 -6.92
N GLU A 323 -27.03 -105.58 -8.18
CA GLU A 323 -27.31 -104.38 -8.97
C GLU A 323 -28.29 -103.44 -8.24
N LEU A 324 -29.36 -103.99 -7.65
CA LEU A 324 -30.33 -103.23 -6.85
C LEU A 324 -29.76 -102.70 -5.51
N HIS A 325 -28.66 -103.27 -5.00
CA HIS A 325 -27.92 -102.74 -3.86
C HIS A 325 -26.95 -101.64 -4.32
N ASP A 326 -26.19 -101.87 -5.39
CA ASP A 326 -25.22 -100.93 -5.97
C ASP A 326 -25.92 -99.64 -6.42
N VAL A 327 -27.10 -99.75 -7.06
CA VAL A 327 -27.95 -98.62 -7.45
C VAL A 327 -28.51 -97.87 -6.24
N LYS A 328 -28.81 -98.55 -5.12
CA LYS A 328 -29.23 -97.88 -3.87
C LYS A 328 -28.08 -97.11 -3.25
N GLU A 329 -26.88 -97.70 -3.14
CA GLU A 329 -25.71 -96.97 -2.66
C GLU A 329 -25.41 -95.76 -3.55
N LEU A 330 -25.50 -95.92 -4.87
CA LEU A 330 -25.22 -94.84 -5.81
C LEU A 330 -26.25 -93.70 -5.68
N ARG A 331 -27.54 -94.03 -5.54
CA ARG A 331 -28.61 -93.07 -5.22
C ARG A 331 -28.32 -92.33 -3.91
N ASP A 332 -27.91 -93.04 -2.87
CA ASP A 332 -27.67 -92.45 -1.55
C ASP A 332 -26.43 -91.54 -1.55
N LYS A 333 -25.35 -91.94 -2.23
CA LYS A 333 -24.17 -91.11 -2.53
C LYS A 333 -24.50 -89.87 -3.39
N TYR A 334 -25.49 -89.95 -4.28
CA TYR A 334 -25.99 -88.78 -5.01
C TYR A 334 -26.87 -87.88 -4.14
N ARG A 335 -27.63 -88.45 -3.19
CA ARG A 335 -28.43 -87.69 -2.22
C ARG A 335 -27.55 -86.89 -1.27
N GLU A 336 -26.54 -87.52 -0.67
CA GLU A 336 -25.55 -86.84 0.17
C GLU A 336 -24.89 -85.65 -0.56
N LYS A 337 -24.48 -85.86 -1.83
CA LYS A 337 -23.93 -84.80 -2.68
C LYS A 337 -24.93 -83.69 -3.01
N LYS A 338 -26.22 -84.00 -3.17
CA LYS A 338 -27.28 -83.01 -3.36
C LYS A 338 -27.43 -82.16 -2.09
N ASP A 339 -27.55 -82.80 -0.94
CA ASP A 339 -27.76 -82.14 0.34
C ASP A 339 -26.52 -81.27 0.72
N GLU A 340 -25.30 -81.73 0.40
CA GLU A 340 -24.06 -80.94 0.46
C GLU A 340 -24.10 -79.70 -0.44
N LEU A 341 -24.59 -79.81 -1.68
CA LEU A 341 -24.67 -78.71 -2.64
C LEU A 341 -25.74 -77.70 -2.24
N GLU A 342 -26.90 -78.15 -1.77
CA GLU A 342 -27.96 -77.28 -1.24
C GLU A 342 -27.48 -76.49 -0.01
N LEU A 343 -26.69 -77.10 0.88
CA LEU A 343 -26.05 -76.39 1.98
C LEU A 343 -25.05 -75.33 1.50
N LYS A 344 -24.19 -75.65 0.52
CA LYS A 344 -23.22 -74.71 -0.07
C LYS A 344 -23.93 -73.53 -0.75
N CYS A 345 -24.99 -73.80 -1.50
CA CYS A 345 -25.85 -72.76 -2.09
C CYS A 345 -26.54 -71.90 -1.02
N SER A 346 -27.04 -72.50 0.07
CA SER A 346 -27.65 -71.76 1.18
C SER A 346 -26.66 -70.81 1.88
N ILE A 347 -25.39 -71.21 2.01
CA ILE A 347 -24.32 -70.36 2.54
C ILE A 347 -24.02 -69.22 1.57
N LEU A 348 -23.75 -69.51 0.29
CA LEU A 348 -23.44 -68.49 -0.71
C LEU A 348 -24.57 -67.46 -0.90
N MET A 349 -25.83 -67.88 -0.81
CA MET A 349 -26.99 -66.97 -0.84
C MET A 349 -27.05 -66.04 0.38
N LYS A 350 -26.67 -66.52 1.57
CA LYS A 350 -26.58 -65.69 2.78
C LYS A 350 -25.41 -64.72 2.69
N ASP A 351 -24.24 -65.19 2.25
CA ASP A 351 -23.05 -64.35 2.06
C ASP A 351 -23.31 -63.24 1.03
N SER A 352 -23.89 -63.59 -0.13
CA SER A 352 -24.32 -62.64 -1.15
C SER A 352 -25.25 -61.55 -0.57
N LYS A 353 -26.28 -61.96 0.19
CA LYS A 353 -27.19 -61.03 0.87
C LYS A 353 -26.46 -60.13 1.89
N MET A 354 -25.51 -60.68 2.64
CA MET A 354 -24.69 -59.90 3.59
C MET A 354 -23.81 -58.87 2.86
N TYR A 355 -23.24 -59.20 1.71
CA TYR A 355 -22.49 -58.25 0.88
C TYR A 355 -23.39 -57.17 0.26
N CYS A 356 -24.60 -57.52 -0.19
CA CYS A 356 -25.59 -56.54 -0.66
C CYS A 356 -26.00 -55.55 0.44
N ASN A 357 -26.42 -56.06 1.62
CA ASN A 357 -26.78 -55.23 2.77
C ASN A 357 -25.64 -54.26 3.14
N ARG A 358 -24.40 -54.77 3.23
CA ARG A 358 -23.22 -53.95 3.55
C ARG A 358 -22.91 -52.90 2.48
N MET A 359 -23.14 -53.21 1.20
CA MET A 359 -22.99 -52.23 0.12
C MET A 359 -24.04 -51.12 0.25
N GLU A 360 -25.30 -51.45 0.57
CA GLU A 360 -26.33 -50.43 0.81
C GLU A 360 -26.00 -49.54 2.02
N GLU A 361 -25.45 -50.08 3.10
CA GLU A 361 -25.00 -49.30 4.26
C GLU A 361 -23.88 -48.31 3.89
N ILE A 362 -22.90 -48.76 3.11
CA ILE A 362 -21.81 -47.90 2.59
C ILE A 362 -22.37 -46.81 1.66
N LEU A 363 -23.34 -47.15 0.80
CA LEU A 363 -23.98 -46.17 -0.08
C LEU A 363 -24.80 -45.12 0.69
N LYS A 364 -25.50 -45.51 1.76
CA LYS A 364 -26.22 -44.59 2.67
C LYS A 364 -25.25 -43.62 3.36
N GLN A 365 -24.12 -44.12 3.86
CA GLN A 365 -23.07 -43.28 4.46
C GLN A 365 -22.43 -42.32 3.44
N LEU A 366 -22.22 -42.74 2.20
CA LEU A 366 -21.71 -41.87 1.13
C LEU A 366 -22.72 -40.76 0.76
N ASP A 367 -24.02 -41.06 0.73
CA ASP A 367 -25.09 -40.09 0.48
C ASP A 367 -25.23 -39.07 1.64
N GLU A 368 -25.03 -39.50 2.88
CA GLU A 368 -24.93 -38.61 4.05
C GLU A 368 -23.72 -37.66 3.94
N VAL A 369 -22.52 -38.17 3.64
CA VAL A 369 -21.30 -37.36 3.43
C VAL A 369 -21.46 -36.39 2.25
N ILE A 370 -22.16 -36.79 1.17
CA ILE A 370 -22.50 -35.90 0.05
C ILE A 370 -23.41 -34.76 0.52
N LYS A 371 -24.46 -35.05 1.29
CA LYS A 371 -25.36 -34.01 1.84
C LYS A 371 -24.64 -33.05 2.80
N GLU A 372 -23.70 -33.54 3.61
CA GLU A 372 -22.90 -32.67 4.49
C GLU A 372 -21.92 -31.80 3.70
N ARG A 373 -21.22 -32.37 2.71
CA ARG A 373 -20.38 -31.61 1.77
C ARG A 373 -21.19 -30.50 1.09
N ASP A 374 -22.38 -30.81 0.59
CA ASP A 374 -23.17 -29.87 -0.19
C ASP A 374 -23.77 -28.76 0.69
N LYS A 375 -24.21 -29.06 1.91
CA LYS A 375 -24.54 -28.04 2.94
C LYS A 375 -23.35 -27.14 3.26
N ALA A 376 -22.14 -27.70 3.39
CA ALA A 376 -20.94 -26.93 3.67
C ALA A 376 -20.52 -26.04 2.48
N ILE A 377 -20.80 -26.47 1.24
CA ILE A 377 -20.62 -25.64 0.03
C ILE A 377 -21.64 -24.50 0.03
N THR A 378 -22.95 -24.76 0.20
CA THR A 378 -23.98 -23.70 0.16
C THR A 378 -23.78 -22.67 1.26
N ALA A 379 -23.50 -23.10 2.51
CA ALA A 379 -23.23 -22.17 3.61
C ALA A 379 -21.98 -21.29 3.37
N ARG A 380 -20.95 -21.83 2.71
CA ARG A 380 -19.76 -21.05 2.31
C ARG A 380 -20.08 -20.07 1.19
N GLU A 381 -20.92 -20.46 0.23
CA GLU A 381 -21.36 -19.61 -0.87
C GLU A 381 -22.30 -18.49 -0.41
N GLU A 382 -23.19 -18.77 0.53
CA GLU A 382 -24.03 -17.77 1.24
C GLU A 382 -23.16 -16.74 1.95
N TYR A 383 -22.19 -17.17 2.76
CA TYR A 383 -21.26 -16.27 3.46
C TYR A 383 -20.39 -15.46 2.48
N HIS A 384 -19.91 -16.06 1.39
CA HIS A 384 -19.22 -15.31 0.33
C HIS A 384 -20.13 -14.28 -0.34
N GLN A 385 -21.40 -14.61 -0.60
CA GLN A 385 -22.36 -13.68 -1.20
C GLN A 385 -22.69 -12.52 -0.25
N GLU A 386 -22.83 -12.79 1.06
CA GLU A 386 -23.01 -11.76 2.07
C GLU A 386 -21.79 -10.84 2.17
N ASN A 387 -20.58 -11.39 2.27
CA ASN A 387 -19.35 -10.60 2.28
C ASN A 387 -19.20 -9.75 1.01
N CYS A 388 -19.59 -10.26 -0.16
CA CYS A 388 -19.64 -9.49 -1.40
C CYS A 388 -20.64 -8.31 -1.35
N LYS A 389 -21.82 -8.48 -0.74
CA LYS A 389 -22.78 -7.37 -0.50
C LYS A 389 -22.18 -6.34 0.47
N ASN A 390 -21.65 -6.80 1.60
CA ASN A 390 -21.04 -5.96 2.63
C ASN A 390 -19.84 -5.15 2.09
N LEU A 391 -19.05 -5.72 1.17
CA LEU A 391 -17.99 -5.00 0.45
C LEU A 391 -18.54 -3.93 -0.50
N GLN A 392 -19.57 -4.26 -1.30
CA GLN A 392 -20.24 -3.28 -2.18
C GLN A 392 -20.85 -2.12 -1.39
N ASP A 393 -21.51 -2.40 -0.27
CA ASP A 393 -22.11 -1.37 0.59
C ASP A 393 -21.06 -0.51 1.29
N LYS A 394 -19.97 -1.10 1.80
CA LYS A 394 -18.81 -0.35 2.30
C LYS A 394 -18.25 0.60 1.23
N ASP A 395 -18.15 0.17 -0.03
CA ASP A 395 -17.62 1.01 -1.11
C ASP A 395 -18.65 2.05 -1.62
N ARG A 396 -19.96 1.79 -1.48
CA ARG A 396 -21.04 2.81 -1.61
C ARG A 396 -20.93 3.88 -0.51
N TYR A 397 -20.79 3.49 0.75
CA TYR A 397 -20.59 4.46 1.86
C TYR A 397 -19.30 5.26 1.69
N ARG A 398 -18.20 4.63 1.25
CA ARG A 398 -16.95 5.34 0.89
C ARG A 398 -17.14 6.34 -0.25
N LYS A 399 -18.04 6.08 -1.22
CA LYS A 399 -18.40 7.03 -2.27
C LYS A 399 -19.18 8.20 -1.69
N GLN A 400 -20.22 7.94 -0.90
CA GLN A 400 -21.01 8.97 -0.22
C GLN A 400 -20.16 9.86 0.69
N ILE A 401 -19.20 9.30 1.43
CA ILE A 401 -18.29 10.09 2.29
C ILE A 401 -17.41 11.03 1.45
N ARG A 402 -16.95 10.62 0.26
CA ARG A 402 -16.24 11.52 -0.66
C ARG A 402 -17.15 12.59 -1.23
N GLU A 403 -18.34 12.23 -1.70
CA GLU A 403 -19.32 13.17 -2.28
C GLU A 403 -19.76 14.23 -1.26
N MET A 404 -20.01 13.84 0.00
CA MET A 404 -20.30 14.77 1.10
C MET A 404 -19.09 15.63 1.48
N GLY A 405 -17.87 15.08 1.38
CA GLY A 405 -16.63 15.83 1.60
C GLY A 405 -16.35 16.86 0.50
N GLU A 406 -16.64 16.52 -0.75
CA GLU A 406 -16.55 17.42 -1.91
C GLU A 406 -17.59 18.55 -1.79
N GLN A 407 -18.85 18.23 -1.43
CA GLN A 407 -19.87 19.24 -1.13
C GLN A 407 -19.48 20.16 0.04
N TYR A 408 -18.85 19.63 1.08
CA TYR A 408 -18.36 20.44 2.20
C TYR A 408 -17.22 21.37 1.79
N ASP A 409 -16.22 20.86 1.06
CA ASP A 409 -15.11 21.67 0.52
C ASP A 409 -15.64 22.77 -0.44
N GLU A 410 -16.65 22.47 -1.27
CA GLU A 410 -17.33 23.45 -2.13
C GLU A 410 -18.07 24.54 -1.34
N LEU A 411 -18.89 24.17 -0.35
CA LEU A 411 -19.59 25.12 0.51
C LEU A 411 -18.61 25.98 1.32
N GLN A 412 -17.49 25.42 1.77
CA GLN A 412 -16.43 26.16 2.45
C GLN A 412 -15.75 27.18 1.52
N VAL A 413 -15.52 26.85 0.25
CA VAL A 413 -15.02 27.80 -0.76
C VAL A 413 -16.04 28.89 -1.07
N GLN A 414 -17.34 28.56 -1.18
CA GLN A 414 -18.41 29.55 -1.35
C GLN A 414 -18.51 30.50 -0.13
N HIS A 415 -18.30 29.99 1.09
CA HIS A 415 -18.27 30.79 2.31
C HIS A 415 -17.10 31.79 2.31
N PHE A 416 -15.88 31.38 1.98
CA PHE A 416 -14.74 32.30 1.92
C PHE A 416 -14.88 33.36 0.81
N ARG A 417 -15.42 33.00 -0.37
CA ARG A 417 -15.73 33.95 -1.45
C ARG A 417 -16.74 35.01 -1.01
N THR A 418 -17.89 34.59 -0.47
CA THR A 418 -18.94 35.52 0.01
C THR A 418 -18.46 36.36 1.19
N GLN A 419 -17.62 35.81 2.08
CA GLN A 419 -16.95 36.59 3.13
C GLN A 419 -16.00 37.65 2.53
N GLY A 420 -15.24 37.31 1.50
CA GLY A 420 -14.38 38.25 0.76
C GLY A 420 -15.16 39.36 0.05
N GLU A 421 -16.29 39.02 -0.58
CA GLU A 421 -17.22 39.98 -1.18
C GLU A 421 -17.80 40.94 -0.13
N VAL A 422 -18.24 40.43 1.02
CA VAL A 422 -18.74 41.25 2.14
C VAL A 422 -17.66 42.20 2.66
N VAL A 423 -16.42 41.73 2.84
CA VAL A 423 -15.30 42.61 3.23
C VAL A 423 -15.04 43.69 2.16
N ALA A 424 -15.03 43.33 0.87
CA ALA A 424 -14.83 44.28 -0.21
C ALA A 424 -15.97 45.32 -0.31
N LEU A 425 -17.22 44.93 -0.06
CA LEU A 425 -18.37 45.83 0.01
C LEU A 425 -18.31 46.75 1.24
N GLN A 426 -17.90 46.24 2.41
CA GLN A 426 -17.66 47.06 3.60
C GLN A 426 -16.56 48.12 3.36
N THR A 427 -15.46 47.74 2.70
CA THR A 427 -14.40 48.70 2.30
C THR A 427 -14.94 49.77 1.35
N LYS A 428 -15.74 49.39 0.34
CA LYS A 428 -16.38 50.35 -0.59
C LYS A 428 -17.35 51.29 0.13
N PHE A 429 -18.16 50.78 1.06
CA PHE A 429 -19.14 51.56 1.81
C PHE A 429 -18.47 52.58 2.75
N ARG A 430 -17.39 52.19 3.44
CA ARG A 430 -16.57 53.13 4.24
C ARG A 430 -16.06 54.28 3.37
N LYS A 431 -15.40 53.97 2.25
CA LYS A 431 -14.90 54.99 1.31
C LYS A 431 -15.99 55.92 0.79
N GLN A 432 -17.21 55.41 0.55
CA GLN A 432 -18.35 56.26 0.19
C GLN A 432 -18.86 57.13 1.35
N THR A 433 -18.81 56.63 2.59
CA THR A 433 -19.17 57.38 3.80
C THR A 433 -18.17 58.50 4.06
N ASP A 434 -16.87 58.21 3.98
CA ASP A 434 -15.78 59.20 4.11
C ASP A 434 -15.90 60.32 3.06
N LEU A 435 -16.25 59.96 1.82
CA LEU A 435 -16.55 60.89 0.73
C LEU A 435 -17.85 61.69 0.94
N GLN A 436 -18.77 61.23 1.79
CA GLN A 436 -20.04 61.90 2.06
C GLN A 436 -19.96 62.83 3.27
N GLU A 437 -19.22 62.46 4.32
CA GLU A 437 -18.93 63.34 5.47
C GLU A 437 -18.05 64.55 5.07
N THR A 438 -17.11 64.35 4.14
CA THR A 438 -16.30 65.44 3.57
C THR A 438 -17.12 66.42 2.70
N ILE A 439 -18.22 65.99 2.08
CA ILE A 439 -19.17 66.86 1.38
C ILE A 439 -20.15 67.52 2.37
N GLY A 440 -20.60 66.81 3.40
CA GLY A 440 -21.51 67.32 4.43
C GLY A 440 -20.94 68.45 5.30
N THR A 441 -19.62 68.68 5.24
CA THR A 441 -18.90 69.63 6.10
C THR A 441 -18.19 70.76 5.32
N SER A 442 -18.59 71.05 4.07
CA SER A 442 -18.21 72.31 3.42
C SER A 442 -19.27 72.81 2.44
N GLY A 443 -19.99 73.85 2.85
CA GLY A 443 -20.51 74.83 1.90
C GLY A 443 -19.35 75.73 1.44
N GLU A 444 -19.35 76.07 0.15
CA GLU A 444 -18.39 76.94 -0.54
C GLU A 444 -17.00 76.38 -0.91
N SER A 445 -16.70 76.58 -2.21
CA SER A 445 -15.39 76.73 -2.85
C SER A 445 -14.58 75.53 -3.35
N PHE A 446 -13.88 75.80 -4.47
CA PHE A 446 -12.89 74.99 -5.20
C PHE A 446 -13.21 73.54 -5.60
N ARG A 447 -13.95 73.40 -6.71
CA ARG A 447 -13.65 72.35 -7.70
C ARG A 447 -12.29 72.64 -8.36
N GLN A 448 -11.27 71.82 -8.12
CA GLN A 448 -10.28 71.41 -9.15
C GLN A 448 -9.24 70.41 -8.61
N SER A 449 -9.42 69.12 -8.89
CA SER A 449 -8.32 68.19 -9.19
C SER A 449 -8.90 66.89 -9.76
N SER A 450 -8.81 66.69 -11.08
CA SER A 450 -9.18 65.45 -11.75
C SER A 450 -7.91 64.81 -12.32
N VAL A 451 -7.16 64.12 -11.46
CA VAL A 451 -5.96 63.37 -11.86
C VAL A 451 -6.33 61.90 -12.00
N GLU A 452 -6.32 61.40 -13.23
CA GLU A 452 -6.57 59.99 -13.54
C GLU A 452 -5.43 59.09 -13.03
N LEU A 453 -5.56 58.52 -11.82
CA LEU A 453 -4.78 57.33 -11.48
C LEU A 453 -5.33 56.14 -12.27
N LYS A 454 -4.75 55.90 -13.45
CA LYS A 454 -5.04 54.74 -14.30
C LYS A 454 -4.73 53.44 -13.55
N SER A 455 -5.77 52.82 -13.01
CA SER A 455 -5.69 51.49 -12.40
C SER A 455 -5.46 50.44 -13.49
N GLN A 456 -4.20 50.11 -13.75
CA GLN A 456 -3.84 48.99 -14.62
C GLN A 456 -4.08 47.65 -13.91
N THR A 457 -5.34 47.22 -13.92
CA THR A 457 -5.73 45.82 -13.70
C THR A 457 -6.34 45.28 -14.99
N SER A 458 -5.47 44.97 -15.95
CA SER A 458 -5.85 44.20 -17.14
C SER A 458 -5.95 42.73 -16.77
N GLU A 459 -7.18 42.22 -16.71
CA GLU A 459 -7.43 40.84 -17.14
C GLU A 459 -7.25 40.75 -18.67
N GLU A 460 -7.29 39.53 -19.20
CA GLU A 460 -7.09 39.18 -20.62
C GLU A 460 -5.66 39.39 -21.17
N ASP A 461 -4.91 38.30 -21.28
CA ASP A 461 -3.94 38.11 -22.36
C ASP A 461 -3.95 36.63 -22.77
N PHE A 462 -4.46 36.33 -23.97
CA PHE A 462 -4.61 34.96 -24.48
C PHE A 462 -4.43 35.00 -26.00
N LYS A 463 -3.55 34.13 -26.52
CA LYS A 463 -3.00 34.15 -27.90
C LYS A 463 -2.00 35.32 -28.13
N GLU A 464 -1.08 35.27 -29.10
CA GLU A 464 -0.88 34.27 -30.15
C GLU A 464 0.60 34.08 -30.50
N ARG A 465 1.05 32.83 -30.67
CA ARG A 465 2.24 32.48 -31.48
C ARG A 465 2.25 30.99 -31.82
N TYR A 466 1.63 30.66 -32.96
CA TYR A 466 1.87 29.39 -33.64
C TYR A 466 2.13 29.64 -35.13
N ASP A 467 3.41 29.58 -35.48
CA ASP A 467 3.93 29.14 -36.76
C ASP A 467 5.05 28.15 -36.38
N LYS A 468 5.21 26.97 -36.99
CA LYS A 468 4.80 26.55 -38.33
C LYS A 468 4.69 25.01 -38.40
N ALA A 469 4.19 24.51 -39.53
CA ALA A 469 4.12 23.10 -39.98
C ALA A 469 2.78 22.36 -39.73
N SER A 470 2.00 22.25 -40.81
CA SER A 470 0.77 21.46 -40.95
C SER A 470 1.06 19.94 -40.99
N GLY A 471 0.11 19.10 -40.59
CA GLY A 471 0.27 17.64 -40.59
C GLY A 471 -1.05 16.86 -40.41
N ILE A 472 -1.92 16.90 -41.42
CA ILE A 472 -3.22 16.22 -41.52
C ILE A 472 -3.18 14.74 -41.09
N SER A 473 -4.11 14.31 -40.22
CA SER A 473 -5.00 13.14 -40.47
C SER A 473 -6.05 12.95 -39.36
N GLU A 474 -7.23 12.47 -39.75
CA GLU A 474 -8.16 11.70 -38.90
C GLU A 474 -7.50 10.35 -38.51
N ASP A 475 -7.91 9.55 -37.53
CA ASP A 475 -9.28 9.14 -37.20
C ASP A 475 -9.35 8.47 -35.80
N SER A 476 -10.55 8.24 -35.27
CA SER A 476 -10.80 7.68 -33.92
C SER A 476 -11.13 6.18 -33.93
N GLN A 477 -10.11 5.30 -33.93
CA GLN A 477 -10.32 3.86 -33.68
C GLN A 477 -9.29 3.23 -32.74
N SER A 478 -9.78 2.68 -31.63
CA SER A 478 -9.09 1.65 -30.86
C SER A 478 -9.22 0.30 -31.57
N PRO A 479 -8.14 -0.51 -31.64
CA PRO A 479 -8.28 -1.82 -30.98
C PRO A 479 -7.02 -2.36 -30.27
N THR A 480 -7.31 -3.32 -29.41
CA THR A 480 -6.48 -4.30 -28.69
C THR A 480 -5.08 -4.67 -29.19
N SER A 481 -4.22 -4.95 -28.19
CA SER A 481 -3.08 -5.89 -28.19
C SER A 481 -1.75 -5.47 -28.82
N GLY A 482 -0.66 -5.83 -28.15
CA GLY A 482 0.72 -5.55 -28.56
C GLY A 482 1.71 -5.85 -27.44
N GLU A 483 2.21 -7.08 -27.37
CA GLU A 483 3.37 -7.40 -26.52
C GLU A 483 4.63 -6.78 -27.16
N PHE A 484 5.43 -6.02 -26.40
CA PHE A 484 6.85 -5.89 -26.73
C PHE A 484 7.72 -5.68 -25.49
N ASN A 485 8.85 -6.37 -25.44
CA ASN A 485 9.90 -6.15 -24.44
C ASN A 485 10.82 -5.04 -24.93
N VAL A 486 11.08 -4.04 -24.10
CA VAL A 486 12.25 -3.15 -24.25
C VAL A 486 13.03 -3.19 -22.95
N CYS A 487 14.28 -3.62 -23.02
CA CYS A 487 15.21 -3.52 -21.91
C CYS A 487 15.76 -2.10 -21.85
N ILE A 488 15.64 -1.43 -20.70
CA ILE A 488 16.27 -0.12 -20.46
C ILE A 488 17.27 -0.29 -19.32
N SER A 489 18.54 -0.03 -19.62
CA SER A 489 19.63 0.00 -18.66
C SER A 489 19.43 1.15 -17.67
N ILE A 490 19.52 0.88 -16.36
CA ILE A 490 19.55 1.93 -15.34
C ILE A 490 20.97 2.51 -15.30
N THR A 491 21.10 3.77 -15.72
CA THR A 491 22.30 4.58 -15.49
C THR A 491 22.06 5.46 -14.26
N ASP A 492 22.35 4.94 -13.08
CA ASP A 492 22.33 5.75 -11.86
C ASP A 492 23.42 6.85 -11.94
N SER A 493 23.07 8.06 -11.53
CA SER A 493 23.97 9.20 -11.43
C SER A 493 23.76 9.88 -10.09
N CYS A 494 24.73 9.74 -9.18
CA CYS A 494 24.81 10.52 -7.95
C CYS A 494 26.01 11.49 -8.05
N PRO A 495 25.88 12.73 -7.56
CA PRO A 495 26.90 13.76 -7.74
C PRO A 495 28.11 13.58 -6.82
N SER A 496 29.24 14.12 -7.26
CA SER A 496 30.49 14.17 -6.49
C SER A 496 30.92 15.61 -6.23
N ASP A 497 31.14 15.96 -4.97
CA ASP A 497 32.08 17.01 -4.55
C ASP A 497 32.91 16.43 -3.39
N MET A 498 34.15 16.01 -3.62
CA MET A 498 35.37 16.84 -3.73
C MET A 498 36.00 17.17 -2.36
N LYS A 499 37.06 16.43 -2.01
CA LYS A 499 38.21 16.95 -1.25
C LYS A 499 39.47 16.05 -1.33
N GLU A 500 40.38 16.50 -2.18
CA GLU A 500 41.86 16.54 -2.11
C GLU A 500 42.68 15.52 -1.29
N GLU A 501 43.68 14.96 -2.01
CA GLU A 501 45.07 14.60 -1.61
C GLU A 501 45.38 13.53 -0.54
N GLY A 502 46.61 12.96 -0.64
CA GLY A 502 47.24 12.19 0.46
C GLY A 502 47.83 10.81 0.11
N PHE A 503 48.92 10.74 -0.66
CA PHE A 503 49.68 9.51 -0.94
C PHE A 503 51.20 9.77 -0.71
N LYS A 504 52.04 8.84 -0.24
CA LYS A 504 51.87 7.38 0.02
C LYS A 504 52.01 7.11 1.55
N GLU A 505 52.83 6.24 2.15
CA GLU A 505 53.90 5.29 1.72
C GLU A 505 54.14 4.21 2.81
N ARG A 506 54.87 3.14 2.43
CA ARG A 506 55.72 2.26 3.27
C ARG A 506 55.04 1.15 4.11
N GLY A 507 55.55 -0.08 3.96
CA GLY A 507 55.19 -1.24 4.77
C GLY A 507 55.52 -2.57 4.07
N PHE A 508 56.74 -3.07 4.24
CA PHE A 508 57.19 -4.39 3.77
C PHE A 508 57.26 -5.36 4.97
N ASN A 509 56.72 -6.58 4.85
CA ASN A 509 57.40 -7.87 5.11
C ASN A 509 56.41 -9.05 5.21
N GLU A 510 56.97 -10.26 5.13
CA GLU A 510 56.31 -11.56 5.15
C GLU A 510 56.12 -12.10 6.58
N GLU A 511 55.14 -13.00 6.81
CA GLU A 511 55.41 -14.40 7.18
C GLU A 511 54.14 -15.29 7.23
N ASP A 512 54.36 -16.59 7.02
CA ASP A 512 53.58 -17.79 7.38
C ASP A 512 52.10 -18.07 6.99
N LEU A 513 51.98 -19.05 6.08
CA LEU A 513 51.26 -20.34 6.25
C LEU A 513 49.78 -20.37 6.71
N SER A 514 48.86 -20.67 5.77
CA SER A 514 47.96 -21.85 5.92
C SER A 514 47.17 -22.24 4.65
N ALA A 515 47.37 -23.48 4.21
CA ALA A 515 46.44 -24.43 3.58
C ALA A 515 45.42 -24.06 2.46
N SER A 516 45.40 -24.97 1.47
CA SER A 516 44.27 -25.40 0.62
C SER A 516 44.02 -24.66 -0.71
N TYR A 517 43.90 -25.45 -1.79
CA TYR A 517 43.84 -25.02 -3.20
C TYR A 517 42.63 -25.64 -3.93
N PHE A 518 41.86 -24.78 -4.62
CA PHE A 518 41.07 -25.08 -5.84
C PHE A 518 39.92 -26.12 -5.78
N PRO A 519 39.10 -26.26 -6.86
CA PRO A 519 38.93 -25.36 -8.03
C PRO A 519 37.49 -24.81 -8.20
N ARG A 520 37.35 -23.78 -9.06
CA ARG A 520 36.06 -23.40 -9.65
C ARG A 520 35.71 -24.33 -10.81
N THR A 521 34.45 -24.76 -10.92
CA THR A 521 33.92 -25.39 -12.14
C THR A 521 32.73 -24.58 -12.67
N ARG A 522 32.88 -23.97 -13.86
CA ARG A 522 31.75 -23.38 -14.60
C ARG A 522 30.93 -24.51 -15.25
N CYS A 523 29.60 -24.44 -15.17
CA CYS A 523 28.73 -25.27 -16.00
C CYS A 523 27.56 -24.44 -16.57
N ASN A 524 27.58 -24.21 -17.89
CA ASN A 524 26.64 -23.30 -18.58
C ASN A 524 25.47 -24.07 -19.23
N PHE A 525 24.44 -24.42 -18.45
CA PHE A 525 23.28 -25.13 -18.98
C PHE A 525 22.30 -24.22 -19.76
N HIS A 526 22.32 -24.34 -21.09
CA HIS A 526 21.41 -23.63 -22.00
C HIS A 526 20.07 -24.38 -22.17
N ASN A 527 19.11 -24.15 -21.27
CA ASN A 527 17.78 -24.78 -21.36
C ASN A 527 16.87 -24.12 -22.41
N ARG A 528 16.96 -24.64 -23.64
CA ARG A 528 16.15 -24.25 -24.82
C ARG A 528 14.67 -24.63 -24.64
N ARG A 529 13.85 -23.71 -24.12
CA ARG A 529 12.38 -23.90 -23.97
C ARG A 529 11.72 -24.39 -25.27
N LYS A 530 11.17 -25.61 -25.28
CA LYS A 530 10.25 -26.06 -26.33
C LYS A 530 8.87 -25.41 -26.08
N ARG A 531 8.34 -24.72 -27.10
CA ARG A 531 7.03 -24.06 -27.05
C ARG A 531 5.93 -25.10 -27.29
N ALA A 532 5.14 -25.42 -26.26
CA ALA A 532 3.93 -26.21 -26.44
C ALA A 532 2.83 -25.35 -27.06
N LEU A 533 2.25 -25.79 -28.19
CA LEU A 533 1.10 -25.14 -28.80
C LEU A 533 -0.17 -25.57 -28.07
N ARG A 534 -0.88 -24.62 -27.45
CA ARG A 534 -2.18 -24.86 -26.82
C ARG A 534 -3.28 -24.40 -27.76
N THR A 535 -3.90 -25.34 -28.46
CA THR A 535 -5.10 -25.09 -29.28
C THR A 535 -6.21 -24.51 -28.42
N LYS A 536 -6.84 -23.43 -28.89
CA LYS A 536 -8.03 -22.86 -28.26
C LYS A 536 -9.26 -23.64 -28.74
N ALA A 537 -9.95 -24.31 -27.82
CA ALA A 537 -11.30 -24.80 -28.06
C ALA A 537 -12.29 -23.82 -27.42
N THR A 538 -13.26 -23.35 -28.20
CA THR A 538 -14.31 -22.42 -27.76
C THR A 538 -15.43 -23.16 -27.04
N VAL A 539 -15.72 -22.78 -25.80
CA VAL A 539 -16.89 -23.30 -25.07
C VAL A 539 -18.07 -22.36 -25.27
N LYS A 540 -18.91 -22.68 -26.26
CA LYS A 540 -20.33 -22.29 -26.35
C LYS A 540 -21.10 -23.41 -27.06
N GLU A 541 -22.38 -23.53 -26.74
CA GLU A 541 -23.40 -24.34 -27.44
C GLU A 541 -23.10 -25.83 -27.61
N CYS A 542 -23.53 -26.63 -26.62
CA CYS A 542 -24.12 -27.94 -26.88
C CYS A 542 -25.08 -28.34 -25.75
N THR A 543 -26.25 -27.70 -25.70
CA THR A 543 -27.38 -28.08 -24.83
C THR A 543 -28.60 -28.41 -25.68
N ILE A 544 -28.53 -29.57 -26.33
CA ILE A 544 -29.56 -30.35 -27.05
C ILE A 544 -28.89 -31.73 -27.34
N GLU A 545 -29.62 -32.73 -27.84
CA GLU A 545 -29.11 -34.09 -28.12
C GLU A 545 -28.61 -34.88 -26.89
N ARG A 546 -29.54 -35.18 -25.96
CA ARG A 546 -29.39 -36.36 -25.07
C ARG A 546 -30.69 -37.14 -24.88
N ALA A 547 -31.45 -37.28 -25.96
CA ALA A 547 -32.78 -37.91 -25.96
C ALA A 547 -33.05 -38.77 -27.21
N GLN A 548 -32.14 -39.69 -27.56
CA GLN A 548 -32.41 -40.87 -28.39
C GLN A 548 -31.17 -41.79 -28.43
N CYS A 549 -31.33 -43.03 -27.95
CA CYS A 549 -30.57 -44.23 -28.35
C CYS A 549 -31.08 -45.43 -27.53
N ILE A 550 -32.19 -46.03 -27.98
CA ILE A 550 -32.58 -47.38 -27.57
C ILE A 550 -31.92 -48.33 -28.55
N LEU A 551 -31.17 -49.32 -28.06
CA LEU A 551 -30.94 -50.56 -28.79
C LEU A 551 -30.45 -51.65 -27.81
N ASP A 552 -31.21 -52.74 -27.77
CA ASP A 552 -30.99 -53.87 -26.86
C ASP A 552 -29.80 -54.74 -27.27
N ASN A 553 -29.35 -55.62 -26.36
CA ASN A 553 -29.00 -57.00 -26.73
C ASN A 553 -28.96 -57.97 -25.52
N THR A 554 -30.10 -58.65 -25.33
CA THR A 554 -30.20 -60.13 -25.34
C THR A 554 -29.62 -61.00 -24.20
N SER A 555 -30.45 -61.97 -23.79
CA SER A 555 -30.17 -63.20 -23.02
C SER A 555 -30.21 -63.10 -21.48
N GLY A 556 -31.03 -63.88 -20.76
CA GLY A 556 -32.09 -64.79 -21.23
C GLY A 556 -32.58 -65.77 -20.16
N SER A 557 -33.81 -66.28 -20.34
CA SER A 557 -34.49 -67.35 -19.57
C SER A 557 -34.81 -67.09 -18.09
N ASP A 558 -36.10 -67.02 -17.77
CA ASP A 558 -36.79 -68.22 -17.24
C ASP A 558 -38.29 -68.20 -17.59
N ASN A 559 -38.95 -69.37 -17.56
CA ASN A 559 -40.38 -69.54 -17.83
C ASN A 559 -41.10 -70.08 -16.59
N THR A 560 -42.25 -69.52 -16.23
CA THR A 560 -43.34 -70.29 -15.59
C THR A 560 -44.67 -69.55 -15.67
N ASP A 561 -45.74 -70.29 -15.96
CA ASP A 561 -47.10 -69.77 -16.04
C ASP A 561 -47.71 -69.54 -14.65
N THR A 562 -48.64 -68.58 -14.52
CA THR A 562 -49.85 -68.76 -13.70
C THR A 562 -50.95 -67.79 -14.13
N ASP A 563 -52.20 -68.24 -14.02
CA ASP A 563 -53.37 -67.52 -14.53
C ASP A 563 -53.81 -66.30 -13.71
N GLY A 564 -54.30 -65.29 -14.44
CA GLY A 564 -55.57 -64.60 -14.19
C GLY A 564 -55.87 -63.97 -12.82
N ILE A 565 -55.84 -62.63 -12.78
CA ILE A 565 -57.05 -61.76 -12.65
C ILE A 565 -56.72 -60.33 -13.11
#